data_AF-A0A352VPF8-F1
#
_entry.id   AF-A0A352VPF8-F1
#
_cell.length_a   1.000
_cell.length_b   1.000
_cell.length_c   1.000
_cell.angle_alpha   90.00
_cell.angle_beta   90.00
_cell.angle_gamma   90.00
#
_symmetry.space_group_name_H-M   'P 1'
#
loop_
_entity.id
_entity.type
_entity.pdbx_description
1 polymer ?
#
loop_
_entity_poly.entity_id
_entity_poly.type
_entity_poly.pdbx_seq_one_letter_code
_entity_poly.pdbx_strand_id
1 'polypeptide(L)'
;MEARGINASDGALTADVTGEVEKEDDGVIVIRRIHVMYLLKAGEEHGETIERVHDFHADKCPVYRSICGSIDITTDYELEG
;
A
#
# COMPACT_ATOMS: atom_id res chain seq x y z
N MET A 1 12.24 1.59 0.55
CA MET A 1 12.78 1.40 -0.81
C MET A 1 14.06 2.20 -0.98
N GLU A 2 14.04 3.53 -0.80
CA GLU A 2 15.23 4.42 -0.93
C GLU A 2 16.49 3.96 -0.18
N ALA A 3 16.35 3.59 1.11
CA ALA A 3 17.48 3.11 1.92
C ALA A 3 18.12 1.79 1.41
N ARG A 4 17.50 1.13 0.41
CA ARG A 4 18.00 -0.07 -0.25
C ARG A 4 18.42 0.20 -1.71
N GLY A 5 18.56 1.46 -2.10
CA GLY A 5 18.98 1.86 -3.45
C GLY A 5 17.90 1.83 -4.52
N ILE A 6 16.63 1.68 -4.12
CA ILE A 6 15.48 1.65 -5.04
C ILE A 6 14.77 2.99 -4.97
N ASN A 7 14.72 3.69 -6.11
CA ASN A 7 14.04 4.97 -6.22
C ASN A 7 12.53 4.78 -5.96
N ALA A 8 12.01 5.52 -4.98
CA ALA A 8 10.59 5.62 -4.63
C ALA A 8 10.14 7.08 -4.55
N SER A 9 10.94 8.00 -5.08
CA SER A 9 10.68 9.43 -5.11
C SER A 9 10.31 9.88 -6.53
N ASP A 10 9.92 11.15 -6.70
CA ASP A 10 9.70 11.78 -8.01
C ASP A 10 8.74 11.00 -8.95
N GLY A 11 7.73 10.35 -8.37
CA GLY A 11 6.75 9.56 -9.12
C GLY A 11 7.24 8.18 -9.57
N ALA A 12 8.40 7.71 -9.07
CA ALA A 12 8.85 6.34 -9.26
C ALA A 12 8.01 5.33 -8.46
N LEU A 13 7.42 5.77 -7.35
CA LEU A 13 6.42 5.00 -6.61
C LEU A 13 5.12 5.81 -6.56
N THR A 14 4.07 5.24 -7.14
CA THR A 14 2.70 5.75 -7.03
C THR A 14 1.80 4.66 -6.44
N ALA A 15 0.56 5.02 -6.11
CA ALA A 15 -0.40 4.06 -5.61
C ALA A 15 -1.81 4.41 -6.07
N ASP A 16 -2.54 3.41 -6.53
CA ASP A 16 -3.98 3.47 -6.71
C ASP A 16 -4.67 2.90 -5.48
N VAL A 17 -5.66 3.62 -4.97
CA VAL A 17 -6.33 3.28 -3.71
C VAL A 17 -7.83 3.12 -3.96
N THR A 18 -8.34 1.93 -3.70
CA THR A 18 -9.77 1.63 -3.74
C THR A 18 -10.30 1.47 -2.32
N GLY A 19 -11.33 2.24 -1.97
CA GLY A 19 -12.01 2.14 -0.69
C GLY A 19 -13.44 1.63 -0.84
N GLU A 20 -13.83 0.69 0.01
CA GLU A 20 -15.22 0.23 0.13
C GLU A 20 -15.87 0.90 1.33
N VAL A 21 -17.08 1.41 1.13
CA VAL A 21 -17.89 2.02 2.18
C VAL A 21 -19.18 1.24 2.39
N GLU A 22 -19.58 1.10 3.64
CA GLU A 22 -20.79 0.41 4.06
C GLU A 22 -21.61 1.33 4.97
N LYS A 23 -22.93 1.09 5.03
CA LYS A 23 -23.84 1.82 5.93
C LYS A 23 -24.12 0.95 7.14
N GLU A 24 -23.78 1.45 8.32
CA GLU A 24 -24.03 0.80 9.60
C GLU A 24 -25.52 0.85 9.99
N ASP A 25 -25.92 0.06 10.99
CA ASP A 25 -27.31 -0.06 11.44
C ASP A 25 -27.90 1.27 11.95
N ASP A 26 -27.07 2.16 12.49
CA ASP A 26 -27.47 3.51 12.93
C ASP A 26 -27.57 4.52 11.76
N GLY A 27 -27.25 4.07 10.55
CA GLY A 27 -27.33 4.80 9.31
C GLY A 27 -26.09 5.61 8.93
N VAL A 28 -25.00 5.52 9.70
CA VAL A 28 -23.72 6.16 9.39
C VAL A 28 -22.98 5.38 8.29
N ILE A 29 -22.34 6.09 7.35
CA ILE A 29 -21.49 5.47 6.33
C ILE A 29 -20.06 5.44 6.84
N VAL A 30 -19.45 4.26 6.85
CA VAL A 30 -18.07 4.03 7.28
C VAL A 30 -17.27 3.41 6.15
N ILE A 31 -15.96 3.67 6.14
CA ILE A 31 -15.04 2.91 5.29
C ILE A 31 -14.84 1.56 5.96
N ARG A 32 -15.06 0.47 5.22
CA ARG A 32 -14.89 -0.89 5.76
C ARG A 32 -13.58 -1.51 5.34
N ARG A 33 -13.16 -1.25 4.10
CA ARG A 33 -11.98 -1.84 3.49
C ARG A 33 -11.24 -0.83 2.61
N ILE A 34 -9.93 -0.97 2.56
CA ILE A 34 -9.07 -0.28 1.59
C ILE A 34 -8.17 -1.31 0.94
N HIS A 35 -8.06 -1.23 -0.38
CA HIS A 35 -7.06 -1.91 -1.16
C HIS A 35 -6.12 -0.89 -1.81
N VAL A 36 -4.81 -1.10 -1.66
CA VAL A 36 -3.77 -0.25 -2.25
C VAL A 36 -2.98 -1.06 -3.27
N MET A 37 -2.93 -0.59 -4.51
CA MET A 37 -2.04 -1.10 -5.56
C MET A 37 -0.87 -0.15 -5.73
N TYR A 38 0.33 -0.56 -5.30
CA TYR A 38 1.55 0.20 -5.51
C TYR A 38 2.09 -0.03 -6.92
N LEU A 39 2.38 1.05 -7.63
CA LEU A 39 3.02 1.00 -8.95
C LEU A 39 4.45 1.51 -8.77
N LEU A 40 5.43 0.65 -8.99
CA LEU A 40 6.84 0.97 -8.77
C LEU A 40 7.64 0.82 -10.07
N LYS A 41 8.28 1.91 -10.48
CA LYS A 41 9.23 1.94 -11.60
C LYS A 41 10.58 1.45 -11.12
N ALA A 42 10.85 0.17 -11.32
CA ALA A 42 12.10 -0.47 -10.94
C ALA A 42 12.40 -1.64 -11.87
N GLY A 43 13.70 -1.88 -12.12
CA GLY A 43 14.14 -3.04 -12.88
C GLY A 43 13.88 -4.36 -12.14
N GLU A 44 13.70 -5.44 -12.91
CA GLU A 44 13.44 -6.79 -12.39
C GLU A 44 14.53 -7.27 -11.42
N GLU A 45 15.76 -6.77 -11.54
CA GLU A 45 16.87 -7.09 -10.64
C GLU A 45 16.61 -6.71 -9.17
N HIS A 46 15.63 -5.84 -8.92
CA HIS A 46 15.23 -5.42 -7.59
C HIS A 46 14.05 -6.23 -7.02
N GLY A 47 13.46 -7.14 -7.79
CA GLY A 47 12.23 -7.87 -7.45
C GLY A 47 12.24 -8.51 -6.05
N GLU A 48 13.24 -9.33 -5.73
CA GLU A 48 13.34 -10.00 -4.41
C GLU A 48 13.44 -8.97 -3.27
N THR A 49 14.14 -7.85 -3.48
CA THR A 49 14.26 -6.81 -2.46
C THR A 49 12.95 -6.06 -2.27
N ILE A 50 12.20 -5.84 -3.36
CA ILE A 50 10.91 -5.16 -3.34
C ILE A 50 9.88 -6.04 -2.63
N GLU A 51 9.77 -7.31 -3.01
CA GLU A 51 8.90 -8.30 -2.37
C GLU A 51 9.13 -8.34 -0.85
N ARG A 52 10.39 -8.51 -0.45
CA ARG A 52 10.76 -8.53 0.98
C ARG A 52 10.38 -7.23 1.68
N VAL A 53 10.66 -6.07 1.07
CA VAL A 53 10.28 -4.77 1.65
C VAL A 53 8.77 -4.65 1.79
N HIS A 54 8.03 -5.08 0.77
CA HIS A 54 6.57 -5.08 0.77
C HIS A 54 6.01 -5.94 1.91
N ASP A 55 6.58 -7.12 2.18
CA ASP A 55 6.08 -8.01 3.25
C ASP A 55 6.07 -7.38 4.66
N PHE A 56 7.01 -6.47 4.95
CA PHE A 56 7.09 -5.83 6.27
C PHE A 56 6.79 -4.32 6.26
N HIS A 57 6.41 -3.74 5.11
CA HIS A 57 6.19 -2.29 5.02
C HIS A 57 4.97 -1.84 5.82
N ALA A 58 3.93 -2.67 5.92
CA ALA A 58 2.69 -2.35 6.62
C ALA A 58 2.94 -1.96 8.09
N ASP A 59 3.80 -2.70 8.79
CA ASP A 59 4.22 -2.42 10.17
C ASP A 59 5.00 -1.11 10.34
N LYS A 60 5.50 -0.55 9.23
CA LYS A 60 6.24 0.72 9.20
C LYS A 60 5.42 1.86 8.57
N CYS A 61 4.29 1.56 7.94
CA CYS A 61 3.41 2.54 7.31
C CYS A 61 2.60 3.29 8.37
N PRO A 62 2.77 4.63 8.51
CA PRO A 62 2.02 5.41 9.49
C PRO A 62 0.51 5.34 9.28
N VAL A 63 0.07 5.31 8.01
CA VAL A 63 -1.35 5.21 7.64
C VAL A 63 -1.91 3.87 8.12
N TYR A 64 -1.27 2.75 7.75
CA TYR A 64 -1.69 1.42 8.18
C TYR A 64 -1.77 1.35 9.72
N ARG A 65 -0.70 1.75 10.42
CA ARG A 65 -0.66 1.73 11.90
C ARG A 65 -1.75 2.58 12.55
N SER A 66 -2.23 3.63 11.89
CA SER A 66 -3.23 4.53 12.46
C SER A 66 -4.64 3.97 12.37
N ILE A 67 -4.93 3.10 11.39
CA ILE A 67 -6.31 2.71 11.06
C ILE A 67 -6.53 1.20 10.85
N CYS A 68 -5.49 0.36 10.86
CA CYS A 68 -5.61 -1.08 10.64
C CYS A 68 -6.44 -1.82 11.69
N GLY A 69 -6.62 -1.23 12.89
CA GLY A 69 -7.53 -1.78 13.90
C GLY A 69 -9.01 -1.50 13.64
N SER A 70 -9.31 -0.60 12.69
CA SER A 70 -10.68 -0.13 12.40
C SER A 70 -11.19 -0.61 11.05
N ILE A 71 -10.30 -0.81 10.07
CA ILE A 71 -10.63 -1.19 8.70
C ILE A 71 -9.67 -2.25 8.19
N ASP A 72 -10.16 -3.11 7.30
CA ASP A 72 -9.29 -4.06 6.61
C ASP A 72 -8.47 -3.31 5.56
N ILE A 73 -7.15 -3.50 5.57
CA ILE A 73 -6.24 -2.91 4.59
C ILE A 73 -5.44 -4.02 3.94
N THR A 74 -5.52 -4.11 2.62
CA THR A 74 -4.69 -4.98 1.80
C THR A 74 -3.84 -4.15 0.85
N THR A 75 -2.67 -4.68 0.51
CA THR A 75 -1.69 -4.03 -0.35
C THR A 75 -1.15 -5.03 -1.35
N ASP A 76 -1.08 -4.63 -2.61
CA ASP A 76 -0.39 -5.34 -3.68
C ASP A 76 0.58 -4.37 -4.38
N TYR A 77 1.47 -4.90 -5.22
CA TYR A 77 2.35 -4.07 -6.02
C TYR A 77 2.55 -4.62 -7.43
N GLU A 78 2.83 -3.72 -8.38
CA GLU A 78 3.23 -4.01 -9.74
C GLU A 78 4.55 -3.28 -10.06
N LEU A 79 5.41 -3.94 -10.84
CA LEU A 79 6.63 -3.33 -11.35
C LEU A 79 6.40 -2.81 -12.76
N GLU A 80 6.55 -1.50 -12.94
CA GLU A 80 6.53 -0.86 -14.26
C GLU A 80 7.95 -0.84 -14.83
N GLY A 81 8.16 -1.52 -15.96
CA GLY A 81 9.43 -1.60 -16.68
C GLY A 81 9.75 -0.39 -17.56
#